data_AF-A0A918L7T9-F1
#
_entry.id   AF-A0A918L7T9-F1
#
_cell.length_a   1.000
_cell.length_b   1.000
_cell.length_c   1.000
_cell.angle_alpha   90.00
_cell.angle_beta   90.00
_cell.angle_gamma   90.00
#
_symmetry.space_group_name_H-M   'P 1'
#
loop_
_entity.id
_entity.type
_entity.pdbx_description
1 polymer ?
#
loop_
_entity_poly.entity_id
_entity_poly.type
_entity_poly.pdbx_seq_one_letter_code
_entity_poly.pdbx_strand_id
1 'polypeptide(L)'
;MVRVVEHPAWRVLKDAVEGIRPWQAKDGSIDFTAEGAPPRTDAERAVQRVIDAVEELSPLLPHDADYHRALAKDLRVWADGGFEVPDFLDSLLAFQPAANRADGLQHLVVFPMYTQNGNPDRNLEAVVLRMVWPDWLAELERTRYDNPLFCGITFEDFTAGYDTNSAVLFPETIAVREAPERFSWGGIFCDREAARFRRVTDAAVDVLGLELPEDIAAMVHDQKRCEEAFVLWDMVHDRTHSHGDLPFDPFMIKQRQPFWMYGLEELRCDLTAFKEAVKLQDDGVPQARDVQYAVLFDRMFRFPVTGERVRNYDGLGGQLLFAYLHKHDVVRWTDNRLHIDWQRAPQVTNQLCADIEQLYRDGIDRPKLVHWFAGYELVSAYLAPHPGSKWAKGPDALDLTQPPRKLVDDVLPDEFPLSMFYEALSKKLKSVIASTKGITADGAERIAA
;
A
#
# COMPACT_ATOMS: atom_id res chain seq x y z
N MET A 1 4.15 26.59 -15.81
CA MET A 1 4.89 26.58 -14.52
C MET A 1 6.07 25.64 -14.69
N VAL A 2 7.25 25.96 -14.15
CA VAL A 2 8.40 25.05 -14.16
C VAL A 2 8.10 23.90 -13.19
N ARG A 3 8.22 22.64 -13.62
CA ARG A 3 8.04 21.49 -12.71
C ARG A 3 9.21 21.43 -11.72
N VAL A 4 8.94 21.04 -10.48
CA VAL A 4 9.99 20.87 -9.44
C VAL A 4 11.14 20.00 -9.95
N VAL A 5 10.84 18.88 -10.59
CA VAL A 5 11.85 17.93 -11.11
C VAL A 5 12.70 18.49 -12.27
N GLU A 6 12.27 19.56 -12.93
CA GLU A 6 13.02 20.24 -14.00
C GLU A 6 13.94 21.34 -13.44
N HIS A 7 13.74 21.74 -12.19
CA HIS A 7 14.53 22.78 -11.55
C HIS A 7 15.91 22.23 -11.11
N PRO A 8 17.04 22.93 -11.36
CA PRO A 8 18.37 22.43 -11.01
C PRO A 8 18.55 22.07 -9.53
N ALA A 9 17.90 22.82 -8.63
CA ALA A 9 17.92 22.57 -7.20
C ALA A 9 17.36 21.19 -6.82
N TRP A 10 16.45 20.60 -7.60
CA TRP A 10 15.97 19.24 -7.36
C TRP A 10 17.11 18.22 -7.42
N ARG A 11 17.98 18.32 -8.42
CA ARG A 11 19.16 17.46 -8.52
C ARG A 11 20.11 17.65 -7.35
N VAL A 12 20.32 18.91 -6.92
CA VAL A 12 21.16 19.23 -5.77
C VAL A 12 20.60 18.61 -4.48
N LEU A 13 19.29 18.70 -4.28
CA LEU A 13 18.57 18.11 -3.16
C LEU A 13 18.73 16.59 -3.16
N LYS A 14 18.41 15.94 -4.28
CA LYS A 14 18.51 14.49 -4.45
C LYS A 14 19.93 13.99 -4.16
N ASP A 15 20.95 14.61 -4.75
CA ASP A 15 22.35 14.23 -4.54
C ASP A 15 22.80 14.43 -3.08
N ALA A 16 22.30 15.47 -2.40
CA ALA A 16 22.63 15.71 -0.99
C ALA A 16 21.97 14.66 -0.07
N VAL A 17 20.70 14.34 -0.32
CA VAL A 17 19.98 13.29 0.40
C VAL A 17 20.65 11.93 0.18
N GLU A 18 20.97 11.56 -1.06
CA GLU A 18 21.70 10.32 -1.37
C GLU A 18 23.08 10.25 -0.72
N GLY A 19 23.73 11.40 -0.47
CA GLY A 19 24.97 11.47 0.30
C GLY A 19 24.77 11.16 1.79
N ILE A 20 23.64 11.59 2.37
CA ILE A 20 23.32 11.41 3.80
C ILE A 20 22.89 9.97 4.10
N ARG A 21 22.08 9.35 3.24
CA ARG A 21 21.44 8.04 3.49
C ARG A 21 22.41 6.95 3.97
N PRO A 22 23.60 6.74 3.37
CA PRO A 22 24.53 5.70 3.79
C PRO A 22 25.15 5.91 5.18
N TRP A 23 25.08 7.14 5.71
CA TRP A 23 25.63 7.48 7.03
C TRP A 23 24.64 7.23 8.17
N GLN A 24 23.36 7.01 7.85
CA GLN A 24 22.32 6.87 8.84
C GLN A 24 22.25 5.45 9.42
N ALA A 25 22.12 5.36 10.73
CA ALA A 25 21.72 4.16 11.44
C ALA A 25 20.22 3.86 11.24
N LYS A 26 19.75 2.73 11.77
CA LYS A 26 18.37 2.24 11.56
C LYS A 26 17.28 3.21 12.02
N ASP A 27 17.56 4.01 13.04
CA ASP A 27 16.62 5.01 13.58
C ASP A 27 16.74 6.39 12.91
N GLY A 28 17.65 6.54 11.95
CA GLY A 28 17.90 7.76 11.20
C GLY A 28 19.00 8.66 11.75
N SER A 29 19.56 8.35 12.93
CA SER A 29 20.73 9.05 13.50
C SER A 29 22.01 8.80 12.70
N ILE A 30 23.07 9.61 12.91
CA ILE A 30 24.40 9.36 12.34
C ILE A 30 25.39 9.08 13.48
N ASP A 31 25.91 7.87 13.55
CA ASP A 31 26.95 7.49 14.50
C ASP A 31 28.34 7.86 13.96
N PHE A 32 28.88 9.00 14.41
CA PHE A 32 30.21 9.47 14.02
C PHE A 32 31.38 8.64 14.59
N THR A 33 31.10 7.67 15.45
CA THR A 33 32.11 6.74 15.98
C THR A 33 32.17 5.43 15.20
N ALA A 34 31.19 5.16 14.33
CA ALA A 34 31.13 3.97 13.51
C ALA A 34 32.24 3.93 12.45
N GLU A 35 32.65 2.71 12.08
CA GLU A 35 33.61 2.51 10.99
C GLU A 35 33.00 3.01 9.67
N GLY A 36 33.74 3.86 8.95
CA GLY A 36 33.27 4.46 7.69
C GLY A 36 32.36 5.68 7.85
N ALA A 37 32.15 6.18 9.07
CA ALA A 37 31.40 7.41 9.30
C ALA A 37 32.05 8.63 8.60
N PRO A 38 31.25 9.57 8.07
CA PRO A 38 31.78 10.80 7.50
C PRO A 38 32.36 11.70 8.60
N PRO A 39 33.25 12.66 8.26
CA PRO A 39 33.51 13.80 9.13
C PRO A 39 32.20 14.52 9.46
N ARG A 40 31.99 14.95 10.71
CA ARG A 40 30.79 15.71 11.10
C ARG A 40 30.54 16.94 10.22
N THR A 41 31.61 17.63 9.82
CA THR A 41 31.52 18.79 8.92
C THR A 41 31.00 18.45 7.53
N ASP A 42 31.13 17.20 7.07
CA ASP A 42 30.58 16.76 5.79
C ASP A 42 29.07 16.53 5.91
N ALA A 43 28.62 15.95 7.01
CA ALA A 43 27.20 15.79 7.31
C ALA A 43 26.49 17.15 7.46
N GLU A 44 27.09 18.11 8.18
CA GLU A 44 26.57 19.47 8.33
C GLU A 44 26.45 20.19 6.98
N ARG A 45 27.47 20.07 6.12
CA ARG A 45 27.42 20.64 4.76
C ARG A 45 26.36 19.97 3.88
N ALA A 46 26.18 18.65 4.01
CA ALA A 46 25.16 17.93 3.26
C ALA A 46 23.75 18.39 3.66
N VAL A 47 23.47 18.52 4.97
CA VAL A 47 22.19 19.05 5.46
C VAL A 47 21.99 20.51 5.03
N GLN A 48 23.03 21.35 5.08
CA GLN A 48 22.93 22.72 4.57
C GLN A 48 22.54 22.76 3.09
N ARG A 49 23.11 21.87 2.26
CA ARG A 49 22.72 21.74 0.84
C ARG A 49 21.27 21.29 0.66
N VAL A 50 20.75 20.42 1.52
CA VAL A 50 19.32 20.05 1.53
C VAL A 50 18.46 21.28 1.81
N ILE A 51 18.81 22.04 2.86
CA ILE A 51 18.09 23.27 3.25
C ILE A 51 18.09 24.29 2.11
N ASP A 52 19.26 24.61 1.55
CA ASP A 52 19.40 25.59 0.48
C ASP A 52 18.55 25.20 -0.75
N ALA A 53 18.57 23.91 -1.13
CA ALA A 53 17.79 23.43 -2.25
C ALA A 53 16.28 23.45 -1.99
N VAL A 54 15.82 23.13 -0.76
CA VAL A 54 14.41 23.27 -0.36
C VAL A 54 13.99 24.74 -0.42
N GLU A 55 14.81 25.67 0.09
CA GLU A 55 14.52 27.10 0.05
C GLU A 55 14.46 27.64 -1.39
N GLU A 56 15.29 27.13 -2.31
CA GLU A 56 15.27 27.48 -3.73
C GLU A 56 14.05 26.91 -4.47
N LEU A 57 13.56 25.72 -4.10
CA LEU A 57 12.37 25.09 -4.69
C LEU A 57 11.06 25.62 -4.12
N SER A 58 11.04 26.08 -2.86
CA SER A 58 9.85 26.52 -2.14
C SER A 58 8.99 27.57 -2.88
N PRO A 59 9.55 28.56 -3.61
CA PRO A 59 8.76 29.51 -4.40
C PRO A 59 7.91 28.87 -5.52
N LEU A 60 8.25 27.66 -5.98
CA LEU A 60 7.44 26.90 -6.94
C LEU A 60 6.19 26.26 -6.30
N LEU A 61 6.20 26.15 -4.96
CA LEU A 61 5.23 25.41 -4.16
C LEU A 61 4.69 26.30 -3.02
N PRO A 62 4.04 27.44 -3.33
CA PRO A 62 3.65 28.43 -2.32
C PRO A 62 2.64 27.89 -1.29
N HIS A 63 1.86 26.87 -1.66
CA HIS A 63 0.92 26.19 -0.76
C HIS A 63 1.61 25.38 0.35
N ASP A 64 2.87 24.99 0.16
CA ASP A 64 3.67 24.23 1.13
C ASP A 64 4.70 25.12 1.87
N ALA A 65 4.62 26.45 1.74
CA ALA A 65 5.65 27.36 2.24
C ALA A 65 5.85 27.29 3.77
N ASP A 66 4.79 27.06 4.55
CA ASP A 66 4.88 26.84 6.00
C ASP A 66 5.60 25.52 6.33
N TYR A 67 5.27 24.46 5.61
CA TYR A 67 5.97 23.17 5.72
C TYR A 67 7.46 23.31 5.38
N HIS A 68 7.82 23.96 4.28
CA HIS A 68 9.24 24.12 3.90
C HIS A 68 10.04 24.93 4.94
N ARG A 69 9.42 25.92 5.60
CA ARG A 69 10.05 26.66 6.71
C ARG A 69 10.25 25.79 7.94
N ALA A 70 9.26 24.99 8.32
CA ALA A 70 9.37 24.05 9.42
C ALA A 70 10.44 22.98 9.14
N LEU A 71 10.46 22.44 7.91
CA LEU A 71 11.46 21.49 7.43
C LEU A 71 12.88 22.03 7.53
N ALA A 72 13.12 23.24 7.03
CA ALA A 72 14.43 23.87 7.13
C ALA A 72 14.85 24.13 8.59
N LYS A 73 13.90 24.35 9.51
CA LYS A 73 14.18 24.50 10.94
C LYS A 73 14.54 23.15 11.57
N ASP A 74 13.75 22.11 11.34
CA ASP A 74 13.97 20.78 11.91
C ASP A 74 15.29 20.16 11.42
N LEU A 75 15.65 20.37 10.15
CA LEU A 75 16.95 19.98 9.60
C LEU A 75 18.12 20.65 10.32
N ARG A 76 18.03 21.97 10.59
CA ARG A 76 19.07 22.71 11.34
C ARG A 76 19.19 22.19 12.77
N VAL A 77 18.05 21.99 13.45
CA VAL A 77 18.02 21.44 14.82
C VAL A 77 18.65 20.05 14.87
N TRP A 78 18.36 19.19 13.89
CA TRP A 78 18.97 17.85 13.82
C TRP A 78 20.50 17.91 13.66
N ALA A 79 21.02 18.76 12.77
CA ALA A 79 22.45 18.93 12.57
C ALA A 79 23.16 19.55 13.80
N ASP A 80 22.59 20.63 14.36
CA ASP A 80 23.11 21.31 15.55
C ASP A 80 23.09 20.40 16.78
N GLY A 81 22.06 19.55 16.87
CA GLY A 81 21.88 18.52 17.88
C GLY A 81 22.83 17.32 17.76
N GLY A 82 23.72 17.30 16.77
CA GLY A 82 24.74 16.26 16.63
C GLY A 82 24.27 15.02 15.86
N PHE A 83 23.19 15.14 15.08
CA PHE A 83 22.63 14.04 14.27
C PHE A 83 22.15 12.84 15.10
N GLU A 84 21.61 13.12 16.29
CA GLU A 84 20.86 12.14 17.10
C GLU A 84 19.60 11.64 16.35
N VAL A 85 18.75 10.83 16.99
CA VAL A 85 17.49 10.38 16.38
C VAL A 85 16.67 11.59 15.88
N PRO A 86 16.30 11.64 14.58
CA PRO A 86 15.61 12.79 14.02
C PRO A 86 14.23 13.04 14.65
N ASP A 87 13.87 14.31 14.85
CA ASP A 87 12.53 14.76 15.24
C ASP A 87 12.02 15.80 14.24
N PHE A 88 11.05 15.40 13.42
CA PHE A 88 10.46 16.24 12.38
C PHE A 88 8.96 16.48 12.65
N LEU A 89 8.54 16.47 13.93
CA LEU A 89 7.13 16.63 14.27
C LEU A 89 6.58 18.01 13.84
N ASP A 90 7.35 19.08 13.96
CA ASP A 90 6.91 20.42 13.55
C ASP A 90 6.67 20.46 12.03
N SER A 91 7.58 19.86 11.25
CA SER A 91 7.43 19.69 9.80
C SER A 91 6.24 18.82 9.42
N LEU A 92 6.04 17.70 10.11
CA LEU A 92 4.90 16.79 9.86
C LEU A 92 3.57 17.49 10.10
N LEU A 93 3.44 18.27 11.18
CA LEU A 93 2.21 19.00 11.48
C LEU A 93 1.93 20.12 10.46
N ALA A 94 2.98 20.75 9.91
CA ALA A 94 2.85 21.79 8.90
C ALA A 94 2.52 21.24 7.50
N PHE A 95 2.88 20.00 7.18
CA PHE A 95 2.57 19.39 5.89
C PHE A 95 1.11 18.90 5.85
N GLN A 96 0.28 19.59 5.05
CA GLN A 96 -1.18 19.40 5.01
C GLN A 96 -1.69 19.16 3.57
N PRO A 97 -1.22 18.11 2.85
CA PRO A 97 -1.58 17.88 1.45
C PRO A 97 -3.08 17.63 1.24
N ALA A 98 -3.76 17.04 2.23
CA ALA A 98 -5.20 16.79 2.18
C ALA A 98 -6.07 18.06 2.27
N ALA A 99 -5.53 19.17 2.78
CA ALA A 99 -6.27 20.42 2.97
C ALA A 99 -6.61 21.14 1.65
N ASN A 100 -5.82 20.90 0.59
CA ASN A 100 -6.03 21.49 -0.74
C ASN A 100 -5.72 20.47 -1.84
N ARG A 101 -6.55 19.43 -1.93
CA ARG A 101 -6.45 18.43 -3.00
C ARG A 101 -6.93 19.05 -4.32
N ALA A 102 -5.99 19.42 -5.18
CA ALA A 102 -6.26 19.92 -6.52
C ALA A 102 -5.54 19.03 -7.54
N ASP A 103 -6.23 18.64 -8.61
CA ASP A 103 -5.65 17.78 -9.64
C ASP A 103 -4.38 18.39 -10.23
N GLY A 104 -3.32 17.59 -10.31
CA GLY A 104 -2.04 18.02 -10.83
C GLY A 104 -1.19 18.87 -9.86
N LEU A 105 -1.67 19.14 -8.63
CA LEU A 105 -0.92 19.93 -7.65
C LEU A 105 0.36 19.18 -7.22
N GLN A 106 1.51 19.82 -7.39
CA GLN A 106 2.80 19.23 -7.02
C GLN A 106 3.09 19.47 -5.53
N HIS A 107 3.78 18.52 -4.91
CA HIS A 107 4.37 18.67 -3.58
C HIS A 107 5.81 18.16 -3.58
N LEU A 108 6.67 18.80 -2.79
CA LEU A 108 8.00 18.30 -2.46
C LEU A 108 7.93 17.74 -1.04
N VAL A 109 8.24 16.47 -0.86
CA VAL A 109 8.22 15.79 0.44
C VAL A 109 9.64 15.41 0.82
N VAL A 110 10.12 15.91 1.95
CA VAL A 110 11.43 15.56 2.52
C VAL A 110 11.26 15.23 4.00
N PHE A 111 11.54 13.99 4.38
CA PHE A 111 11.45 13.52 5.76
C PHE A 111 12.44 12.39 6.05
N PRO A 112 12.92 12.27 7.30
CA PRO A 112 13.47 11.02 7.81
C PRO A 112 12.32 10.02 8.03
N MET A 113 12.24 8.98 7.19
CA MET A 113 11.15 8.02 7.21
C MET A 113 11.62 6.62 6.79
N TYR A 114 10.86 5.59 7.18
CA TYR A 114 10.96 4.26 6.56
C TYR A 114 9.90 4.15 5.44
N THR A 115 10.08 3.22 4.50
CA THR A 115 9.11 2.98 3.43
C THR A 115 8.44 1.61 3.59
N GLN A 116 7.10 1.60 3.69
CA GLN A 116 6.34 0.34 3.82
C GLN A 116 6.56 -0.55 2.58
N ASN A 117 6.76 -1.85 2.76
CA ASN A 117 7.15 -2.78 1.69
C ASN A 117 8.45 -2.38 0.95
N GLY A 118 9.28 -1.52 1.55
CA GLY A 118 10.54 -1.04 1.01
C GLY A 118 11.67 -1.17 2.02
N ASN A 119 12.20 -0.03 2.46
CA ASN A 119 13.27 0.06 3.43
C ASN A 119 12.70 0.17 4.85
N PRO A 120 12.99 -0.78 5.77
CA PRO A 120 12.50 -0.72 7.14
C PRO A 120 13.29 0.26 8.02
N ASP A 121 14.47 0.70 7.57
CA ASP A 121 15.30 1.65 8.29
C ASP A 121 14.84 3.08 7.96
N ARG A 122 14.98 3.99 8.93
CA ARG A 122 14.67 5.41 8.75
C ARG A 122 15.81 6.09 8.01
N ASN A 123 15.50 6.65 6.85
CA ASN A 123 16.43 7.46 6.08
C ASN A 123 15.81 8.81 5.74
N LEU A 124 16.64 9.85 5.62
CA LEU A 124 16.20 11.08 4.96
C LEU A 124 15.91 10.73 3.51
N GLU A 125 14.69 10.97 3.06
CA GLU A 125 14.23 10.67 1.72
C GLU A 125 13.56 11.92 1.13
N ALA A 126 13.70 12.12 -0.17
CA ALA A 126 13.06 13.21 -0.91
C ALA A 126 12.23 12.64 -2.07
N VAL A 127 10.98 13.09 -2.17
CA VAL A 127 10.03 12.68 -3.21
C VAL A 127 9.33 13.92 -3.75
N VAL A 128 9.28 14.05 -5.07
CA VAL A 128 8.34 14.95 -5.74
C VAL A 128 7.16 14.13 -6.17
N LEU A 129 5.98 14.55 -5.72
CA LEU A 129 4.72 13.89 -6.03
C LEU A 129 3.74 14.88 -6.68
N ARG A 130 2.74 14.32 -7.36
CA ARG A 130 1.64 15.07 -7.94
C ARG A 130 0.32 14.51 -7.45
N MET A 131 -0.60 15.37 -7.05
CA MET A 131 -1.94 14.99 -6.64
C MET A 131 -2.78 14.54 -7.86
N VAL A 132 -3.51 13.43 -7.69
CA VAL A 132 -4.54 12.94 -8.62
C VAL A 132 -5.88 13.19 -7.97
N TRP A 133 -6.54 14.27 -8.38
CA TRP A 133 -7.80 14.70 -7.79
C TRP A 133 -8.76 15.29 -8.82
N PRO A 134 -9.06 14.57 -9.92
CA PRO A 134 -9.94 15.05 -10.96
C PRO A 134 -11.35 15.32 -10.43
N ASP A 135 -12.09 16.21 -11.09
CA ASP A 135 -13.42 16.65 -10.65
C ASP A 135 -14.40 15.50 -10.36
N TRP A 136 -14.33 14.41 -11.14
CA TRP A 136 -15.18 13.24 -10.94
C TRP A 136 -14.87 12.50 -9.62
N LEU A 137 -13.60 12.43 -9.22
CA LEU A 137 -13.17 11.79 -7.98
C LEU A 137 -13.57 12.66 -6.79
N ALA A 138 -13.31 13.97 -6.90
CA ALA A 138 -13.71 14.95 -5.90
C ALA A 138 -15.23 14.94 -5.66
N GLU A 139 -16.03 14.80 -6.72
CA GLU A 139 -17.49 14.70 -6.60
C GLU A 139 -17.93 13.40 -5.91
N LEU A 140 -17.29 12.27 -6.22
CA LEU A 140 -17.57 10.99 -5.56
C LEU A 140 -17.20 11.01 -4.07
N GLU A 141 -16.06 11.59 -3.70
CA GLU A 141 -15.65 11.77 -2.31
C GLU A 141 -16.69 12.63 -1.56
N ARG A 142 -17.05 13.77 -2.14
CA ARG A 142 -17.98 14.73 -1.53
C ARG A 142 -19.39 14.18 -1.33
N THR A 143 -19.84 13.27 -2.20
CA THR A 143 -21.25 12.84 -2.24
C THR A 143 -21.51 11.41 -1.78
N ARG A 144 -20.52 10.52 -1.85
CA ARG A 144 -20.72 9.08 -1.62
C ARG A 144 -19.66 8.44 -0.73
N TYR A 145 -18.39 8.84 -0.89
CA TYR A 145 -17.26 8.18 -0.27
C TYR A 145 -16.39 9.18 0.51
N ASP A 146 -16.95 9.78 1.55
CA ASP A 146 -16.25 10.75 2.38
C ASP A 146 -14.93 10.17 2.90
N ASN A 147 -13.82 10.78 2.51
CA ASN A 147 -12.50 10.38 2.93
C ASN A 147 -11.58 11.61 2.91
N PRO A 148 -11.70 12.50 3.91
CA PRO A 148 -11.00 13.79 3.91
C PRO A 148 -9.48 13.66 4.08
N LEU A 149 -8.96 12.49 4.47
CA LEU A 149 -7.53 12.28 4.71
C LEU A 149 -6.83 11.65 3.49
N PHE A 150 -7.55 10.92 2.65
CA PHE A 150 -6.99 10.25 1.49
C PHE A 150 -6.45 11.23 0.44
N CYS A 151 -5.24 10.95 -0.05
CA CYS A 151 -4.58 11.65 -1.13
C CYS A 151 -4.16 10.64 -2.21
N GLY A 152 -4.83 10.67 -3.37
CA GLY A 152 -4.34 9.99 -4.57
C GLY A 152 -3.13 10.73 -5.12
N ILE A 153 -2.00 10.07 -5.29
CA ILE A 153 -0.74 10.72 -5.71
C ILE A 153 -0.02 9.91 -6.79
N THR A 154 0.84 10.57 -7.57
CA THR A 154 1.78 9.93 -8.49
C THR A 154 3.22 10.36 -8.19
N PHE A 155 4.19 9.53 -8.56
CA PHE A 155 5.60 9.94 -8.55
C PHE A 155 5.90 10.90 -9.70
N GLU A 156 6.74 11.91 -9.43
CA GLU A 156 7.48 12.62 -10.50
C GLU A 156 8.96 12.26 -10.50
N ASP A 157 9.60 12.27 -9.34
CA ASP A 157 10.94 11.73 -9.10
C ASP A 157 11.15 11.50 -7.60
N PHE A 158 12.12 10.67 -7.22
CA PHE A 158 12.38 10.29 -5.84
C PHE A 158 13.83 9.85 -5.60
N THR A 159 14.25 9.87 -4.33
CA THR A 159 15.47 9.21 -3.82
C THR A 159 15.27 7.70 -3.65
N ALA A 160 16.36 6.95 -3.53
CA ALA A 160 16.35 5.49 -3.67
C ALA A 160 15.54 4.75 -2.59
N GLY A 161 15.07 5.40 -1.51
CA GLY A 161 14.12 4.79 -0.57
C GLY A 161 12.78 4.40 -1.21
N TYR A 162 12.40 5.08 -2.30
CA TYR A 162 11.24 4.74 -3.11
C TYR A 162 11.58 3.95 -4.39
N ASP A 163 12.85 3.62 -4.63
CA ASP A 163 13.24 2.58 -5.63
C ASP A 163 13.02 1.18 -5.03
N THR A 164 11.77 0.92 -4.62
CA THR A 164 11.37 -0.25 -3.83
C THR A 164 9.97 -0.71 -4.20
N ASN A 165 9.40 -1.65 -3.41
CA ASN A 165 8.00 -2.04 -3.58
C ASN A 165 7.01 -1.10 -2.87
N SER A 166 7.47 -0.06 -2.17
CA SER A 166 6.58 0.88 -1.49
C SER A 166 5.67 1.62 -2.45
N ALA A 167 4.38 1.75 -2.14
CA ALA A 167 3.41 2.49 -2.96
C ALA A 167 2.53 3.39 -2.10
N VAL A 168 3.01 3.75 -0.90
CA VAL A 168 2.30 4.62 0.03
C VAL A 168 3.25 5.64 0.63
N LEU A 169 2.70 6.77 1.04
CA LEU A 169 3.34 7.79 1.85
C LEU A 169 2.41 8.05 3.03
N PHE A 170 2.79 7.56 4.22
CA PHE A 170 1.98 7.70 5.42
C PHE A 170 2.73 8.46 6.51
N PRO A 171 2.07 9.36 7.24
CA PRO A 171 2.71 10.18 8.25
C PRO A 171 3.28 9.38 9.43
N GLU A 172 2.75 8.19 9.69
CA GLU A 172 3.23 7.24 10.71
C GLU A 172 4.67 6.76 10.47
N THR A 173 5.19 6.88 9.25
CA THR A 173 6.54 6.41 8.93
C THR A 173 7.63 7.42 9.28
N ILE A 174 7.24 8.68 9.51
CA ILE A 174 8.14 9.80 9.75
C ILE A 174 8.72 9.73 11.17
N ALA A 175 10.00 10.09 11.31
CA ALA A 175 10.66 10.19 12.60
C ALA A 175 10.22 11.45 13.35
N VAL A 176 9.59 11.24 14.51
CA VAL A 176 9.04 12.28 15.38
C VAL A 176 9.33 11.96 16.84
N ARG A 177 9.46 12.99 17.68
CA ARG A 177 9.62 12.84 19.14
C ARG A 177 8.44 12.11 19.79
N GLU A 178 7.24 12.33 19.27
CA GLU A 178 6.00 11.72 19.72
C GLU A 178 5.01 11.64 18.55
N ALA A 179 4.19 10.58 18.52
CA ALA A 179 3.17 10.45 17.48
C ALA A 179 2.06 11.50 17.69
N PRO A 180 1.62 12.21 16.64
CA PRO A 180 0.45 13.09 16.71
C PRO A 180 -0.78 12.36 17.26
N GLU A 181 -1.67 13.08 17.95
CA GLU A 181 -2.95 12.53 18.41
C GLU A 181 -3.82 12.04 17.25
N ARG A 182 -3.73 12.74 16.11
CA ARG A 182 -4.44 12.43 14.87
C ARG A 182 -3.56 12.75 13.67
N PHE A 183 -3.57 11.86 12.69
CA PHE A 183 -3.00 12.13 11.38
C PHE A 183 -4.01 12.87 10.51
N SER A 184 -3.50 13.64 9.55
CA SER A 184 -4.29 14.55 8.71
C SER A 184 -4.30 14.18 7.23
N TRP A 185 -3.52 13.16 6.83
CA TRP A 185 -3.41 12.74 5.44
C TRP A 185 -2.84 11.32 5.33
N GLY A 186 -3.12 10.65 4.22
CA GLY A 186 -2.51 9.39 3.81
C GLY A 186 -2.42 9.32 2.29
N GLY A 187 -1.22 9.12 1.75
CA GLY A 187 -0.96 9.14 0.31
C GLY A 187 -0.78 7.75 -0.27
N ILE A 188 -1.43 7.46 -1.40
CA ILE A 188 -1.27 6.20 -2.14
C ILE A 188 -0.86 6.50 -3.58
N PHE A 189 0.22 5.87 -4.03
CA PHE A 189 0.82 6.08 -5.35
C PHE A 189 0.12 5.25 -6.43
N CYS A 190 -0.97 5.80 -6.96
CA CYS A 190 -1.82 5.10 -7.93
C CYS A 190 -1.10 4.82 -9.27
N ASP A 191 -0.11 5.62 -9.65
CA ASP A 191 0.72 5.39 -10.85
C ASP A 191 1.56 4.12 -10.76
N ARG A 192 2.14 3.88 -9.59
CA ARG A 192 2.95 2.71 -9.32
C ARG A 192 2.11 1.44 -9.24
N GLU A 193 0.97 1.50 -8.57
CA GLU A 193 0.05 0.36 -8.52
C GLU A 193 -0.53 0.05 -9.91
N ALA A 194 -0.92 1.08 -10.68
CA ALA A 194 -1.32 0.93 -12.07
C ALA A 194 -0.22 0.29 -12.94
N ALA A 195 1.02 0.78 -12.86
CA ALA A 195 2.13 0.25 -13.65
C ALA A 195 2.44 -1.22 -13.29
N ARG A 196 2.35 -1.58 -12.00
CA ARG A 196 2.48 -2.97 -11.53
C ARG A 196 1.37 -3.86 -12.04
N PHE A 197 0.13 -3.41 -11.87
CA PHE A 197 -1.04 -4.11 -12.33
C PHE A 197 -0.92 -4.44 -13.80
N ARG A 198 -0.62 -3.44 -14.64
CA ARG A 198 -0.44 -3.63 -16.08
C ARG A 198 0.63 -4.68 -16.38
N ARG A 199 1.81 -4.52 -15.80
CA ARG A 199 2.97 -5.40 -16.07
C ARG A 199 2.75 -6.84 -15.62
N VAL A 200 2.14 -7.04 -14.46
CA VAL A 200 1.92 -8.38 -13.89
C VAL A 200 0.70 -9.04 -14.51
N THR A 201 -0.39 -8.29 -14.76
CA THR A 201 -1.60 -8.79 -15.40
C THR A 201 -1.33 -9.28 -16.81
N ASP A 202 -0.61 -8.50 -17.62
CA ASP A 202 -0.22 -8.89 -18.98
C ASP A 202 0.53 -10.24 -18.97
N ALA A 203 1.55 -10.38 -18.11
CA ALA A 203 2.29 -11.62 -17.97
C ALA A 203 1.44 -12.78 -17.40
N ALA A 204 0.52 -12.50 -16.48
CA ALA A 204 -0.37 -13.51 -15.92
C ALA A 204 -1.35 -14.03 -16.97
N VAL A 205 -1.92 -13.15 -17.79
CA VAL A 205 -2.82 -13.50 -18.91
C VAL A 205 -2.14 -14.47 -19.86
N ASP A 206 -0.90 -14.17 -20.27
CA ASP A 206 -0.10 -15.03 -21.13
C ASP A 206 0.20 -16.40 -20.49
N VAL A 207 0.69 -16.39 -19.24
CA VAL A 207 1.06 -17.62 -18.52
C VAL A 207 -0.14 -18.54 -18.28
N LEU A 208 -1.31 -17.95 -18.05
CA LEU A 208 -2.54 -18.66 -17.70
C LEU A 208 -3.39 -19.00 -18.93
N GLY A 209 -3.04 -18.49 -20.12
CA GLY A 209 -3.85 -18.63 -21.33
C GLY A 209 -5.28 -18.08 -21.15
N LEU A 210 -5.40 -16.99 -20.39
CA LEU A 210 -6.67 -16.35 -20.03
C LEU A 210 -7.15 -15.48 -21.19
N GLU A 211 -8.45 -15.51 -21.48
CA GLU A 211 -9.06 -14.62 -22.47
C GLU A 211 -9.74 -13.43 -21.77
N LEU A 212 -9.28 -12.22 -22.09
CA LEU A 212 -9.85 -10.97 -21.57
C LEU A 212 -10.96 -10.45 -22.49
N PRO A 213 -11.99 -9.77 -21.94
CA PRO A 213 -12.82 -8.87 -22.73
C PRO A 213 -11.98 -7.81 -23.44
N GLU A 214 -12.36 -7.43 -24.67
CA GLU A 214 -11.58 -6.51 -25.52
C GLU A 214 -11.30 -5.16 -24.84
N ASP A 215 -12.30 -4.60 -24.16
CA ASP A 215 -12.19 -3.34 -23.43
C ASP A 215 -11.19 -3.43 -22.27
N ILE A 216 -11.08 -4.58 -21.62
CA ILE A 216 -10.16 -4.82 -20.51
C ILE A 216 -8.74 -5.13 -21.02
N ALA A 217 -8.61 -5.84 -22.13
CA ALA A 217 -7.32 -6.00 -22.79
C ALA A 217 -6.72 -4.63 -23.15
N ALA A 218 -7.53 -3.68 -23.63
CA ALA A 218 -7.10 -2.30 -23.85
C ALA A 218 -6.68 -1.59 -22.55
N MET A 219 -7.42 -1.77 -21.44
CA MET A 219 -7.09 -1.19 -20.13
C MET A 219 -5.70 -1.62 -19.65
N VAL A 220 -5.35 -2.90 -19.77
CA VAL A 220 -4.04 -3.44 -19.33
C VAL A 220 -2.86 -2.75 -20.03
N HIS A 221 -3.09 -2.09 -21.18
CA HIS A 221 -2.08 -1.33 -21.90
C HIS A 221 -2.25 0.20 -21.79
N ASP A 222 -3.14 0.70 -20.94
CA ASP A 222 -3.42 2.12 -20.73
C ASP A 222 -3.08 2.55 -19.29
N GLN A 223 -1.99 3.31 -19.13
CA GLN A 223 -1.49 3.73 -17.82
C GLN A 223 -2.50 4.60 -17.10
N LYS A 224 -3.05 5.58 -17.82
CA LYS A 224 -3.93 6.58 -17.24
C LYS A 224 -5.26 5.95 -16.83
N ARG A 225 -5.82 5.07 -17.67
CA ARG A 225 -7.05 4.35 -17.33
C ARG A 225 -6.87 3.47 -16.10
N CYS A 226 -5.72 2.80 -15.97
CA CYS A 226 -5.39 2.07 -14.74
C CYS A 226 -5.25 3.02 -13.54
N GLU A 227 -4.55 4.14 -13.65
CA GLU A 227 -4.43 5.13 -12.56
C GLU A 227 -5.79 5.62 -12.06
N GLU A 228 -6.71 5.94 -12.97
CA GLU A 228 -8.07 6.34 -12.64
C GLU A 228 -8.86 5.22 -11.91
N ALA A 229 -8.61 3.95 -12.26
CA ALA A 229 -9.18 2.81 -11.55
C ALA A 229 -8.58 2.66 -10.14
N PHE A 230 -7.24 2.73 -10.01
CA PHE A 230 -6.57 2.60 -8.72
C PHE A 230 -6.94 3.71 -7.76
N VAL A 231 -6.98 4.98 -8.21
CA VAL A 231 -7.32 6.08 -7.30
C VAL A 231 -8.77 5.99 -6.78
N LEU A 232 -9.70 5.48 -7.59
CA LEU A 232 -11.07 5.22 -7.15
C LEU A 232 -11.13 4.03 -6.18
N TRP A 233 -10.43 2.94 -6.51
CA TRP A 233 -10.32 1.78 -5.62
C TRP A 233 -9.75 2.19 -4.26
N ASP A 234 -8.60 2.85 -4.24
CA ASP A 234 -7.88 3.27 -3.03
C ASP A 234 -8.74 4.19 -2.15
N MET A 235 -9.46 5.16 -2.74
CA MET A 235 -10.35 6.06 -2.00
C MET A 235 -11.43 5.29 -1.23
N VAL A 236 -12.06 4.30 -1.88
CA VAL A 236 -13.14 3.50 -1.28
C VAL A 236 -12.58 2.46 -0.31
N HIS A 237 -11.45 1.82 -0.64
CA HIS A 237 -10.76 0.87 0.22
C HIS A 237 -10.34 1.52 1.54
N ASP A 238 -9.59 2.62 1.48
CA ASP A 238 -9.04 3.29 2.66
C ASP A 238 -10.16 3.79 3.58
N ARG A 239 -11.22 4.36 2.98
CA ARG A 239 -12.43 4.74 3.70
C ARG A 239 -13.03 3.54 4.46
N THR A 240 -13.03 2.36 3.85
CA THR A 240 -13.69 1.18 4.40
C THR A 240 -13.08 0.69 5.71
N HIS A 241 -11.80 0.95 5.98
CA HIS A 241 -11.18 0.61 7.26
C HIS A 241 -11.86 1.24 8.48
N SER A 242 -12.56 2.37 8.28
CA SER A 242 -13.28 3.08 9.35
C SER A 242 -14.81 2.98 9.24
N HIS A 243 -15.32 2.16 8.32
CA HIS A 243 -16.75 2.07 8.00
C HIS A 243 -17.30 0.63 7.97
N GLY A 244 -18.61 0.51 8.19
CA GLY A 244 -19.35 -0.75 8.18
C GLY A 244 -19.45 -1.40 9.55
N ASP A 245 -19.85 -2.69 9.58
CA ASP A 245 -19.82 -3.48 10.81
C ASP A 245 -18.36 -3.75 11.18
N LEU A 246 -17.84 -3.00 12.14
CA LEU A 246 -16.49 -3.19 12.64
C LEU A 246 -16.52 -4.21 13.79
N PRO A 247 -15.72 -5.29 13.77
CA PRO A 247 -15.60 -6.24 14.87
C PRO A 247 -14.84 -5.63 16.04
N PHE A 248 -14.34 -4.39 15.85
CA PHE A 248 -13.45 -3.70 16.76
C PHE A 248 -14.22 -2.89 17.79
N ASP A 249 -13.80 -3.09 19.02
CA ASP A 249 -13.95 -2.11 20.08
C ASP A 249 -13.46 -0.74 19.57
N PRO A 250 -14.35 0.28 19.48
CA PRO A 250 -13.99 1.62 19.00
C PRO A 250 -12.92 2.32 19.85
N PHE A 251 -12.51 1.73 20.99
CA PHE A 251 -11.47 2.24 21.87
C PHE A 251 -10.06 1.66 21.63
N MET A 252 -9.86 0.72 20.68
CA MET A 252 -8.64 -0.12 20.64
C MET A 252 -7.92 -0.17 19.28
N ILE A 253 -7.38 0.98 18.86
CA ILE A 253 -6.42 1.10 17.75
C ILE A 253 -5.07 0.50 18.22
N LYS A 254 -4.46 -0.42 17.45
CA LYS A 254 -3.14 -1.09 17.69
C LYS A 254 -3.13 -2.39 18.54
N GLN A 255 -4.03 -3.33 18.29
CA GLN A 255 -3.91 -4.67 18.88
C GLN A 255 -3.27 -5.68 17.93
N ARG A 256 -2.29 -6.43 18.46
CA ARG A 256 -1.66 -7.56 17.76
C ARG A 256 -2.67 -8.68 17.53
N GLN A 257 -2.88 -9.04 16.28
CA GLN A 257 -3.80 -10.07 15.82
C GLN A 257 -3.05 -11.12 15.00
N PRO A 258 -3.64 -12.32 14.85
CA PRO A 258 -3.14 -13.27 13.89
C PRO A 258 -3.32 -12.77 12.45
N PHE A 259 -2.38 -13.10 11.55
CA PHE A 259 -2.34 -12.44 10.24
C PHE A 259 -3.49 -12.78 9.29
N TRP A 260 -4.24 -13.86 9.54
CA TRP A 260 -5.46 -14.12 8.79
C TRP A 260 -6.57 -13.12 9.08
N MET A 261 -6.61 -12.52 10.28
CA MET A 261 -7.57 -11.45 10.57
C MET A 261 -7.19 -10.16 9.83
N TYR A 262 -5.89 -9.85 9.72
CA TYR A 262 -5.44 -8.76 8.84
C TYR A 262 -5.80 -9.06 7.38
N GLY A 263 -5.60 -10.31 6.92
CA GLY A 263 -5.92 -10.69 5.53
C GLY A 263 -7.42 -10.63 5.23
N LEU A 264 -8.28 -10.94 6.20
CA LEU A 264 -9.72 -10.78 6.08
C LEU A 264 -10.15 -9.30 6.08
N GLU A 265 -9.48 -8.45 6.86
CA GLU A 265 -9.75 -7.01 6.87
C GLU A 265 -9.40 -6.36 5.54
N GLU A 266 -8.18 -6.60 5.05
CA GLU A 266 -7.74 -6.07 3.75
C GLU A 266 -8.63 -6.57 2.60
N LEU A 267 -8.99 -7.85 2.63
CA LEU A 267 -9.92 -8.41 1.65
C LEU A 267 -11.32 -7.80 1.78
N ARG A 268 -11.83 -7.56 2.99
CA ARG A 268 -13.13 -6.87 3.21
C ARG A 268 -13.13 -5.50 2.57
N CYS A 269 -12.07 -4.70 2.79
CA CYS A 269 -11.95 -3.36 2.22
C CYS A 269 -11.96 -3.40 0.68
N ASP A 270 -11.19 -4.31 0.08
CA ASP A 270 -11.17 -4.47 -1.38
C ASP A 270 -12.47 -4.99 -1.97
N LEU A 271 -13.11 -5.96 -1.31
CA LEU A 271 -14.38 -6.49 -1.78
C LEU A 271 -15.52 -5.47 -1.59
N THR A 272 -15.38 -4.56 -0.62
CA THR A 272 -16.27 -3.41 -0.50
C THR A 272 -16.05 -2.43 -1.64
N ALA A 273 -14.80 -2.08 -1.97
CA ALA A 273 -14.49 -1.26 -3.14
C ALA A 273 -15.00 -1.89 -4.45
N PHE A 274 -14.82 -3.21 -4.62
CA PHE A 274 -15.39 -3.97 -5.72
C PHE A 274 -16.92 -3.88 -5.76
N LYS A 275 -17.59 -4.12 -4.63
CA LYS A 275 -19.06 -4.06 -4.50
C LYS A 275 -19.59 -2.67 -4.84
N GLU A 276 -18.93 -1.62 -4.39
CA GLU A 276 -19.27 -0.23 -4.73
C GLU A 276 -19.03 0.07 -6.21
N ALA A 277 -17.95 -0.43 -6.78
CA ALA A 277 -17.67 -0.32 -8.20
C ALA A 277 -18.74 -1.01 -9.08
N VAL A 278 -19.32 -2.14 -8.65
CA VAL A 278 -20.47 -2.74 -9.34
C VAL A 278 -21.65 -1.76 -9.38
N LYS A 279 -21.96 -1.09 -8.26
CA LYS A 279 -23.06 -0.09 -8.20
C LYS A 279 -22.76 1.14 -9.05
N LEU A 280 -21.53 1.64 -8.99
CA LEU A 280 -21.10 2.80 -9.77
C LEU A 280 -21.13 2.51 -11.28
N GLN A 281 -20.88 1.27 -11.69
CA GLN A 281 -21.02 0.85 -13.08
C GLN A 281 -22.49 0.97 -13.54
N ASP A 282 -23.44 0.53 -12.71
CA ASP A 282 -24.88 0.67 -13.00
C ASP A 282 -25.32 2.15 -13.08
N ASP A 283 -24.65 3.02 -12.31
CA ASP A 283 -24.83 4.48 -12.35
C ASP A 283 -24.08 5.17 -13.51
N GLY A 284 -23.31 4.42 -14.32
CA GLY A 284 -22.61 4.92 -15.50
C GLY A 284 -21.26 5.59 -15.23
N VAL A 285 -20.62 5.35 -14.07
CA VAL A 285 -19.26 5.84 -13.79
C VAL A 285 -18.24 5.07 -14.64
N PRO A 286 -17.45 5.75 -15.50
CA PRO A 286 -16.57 5.07 -16.47
C PRO A 286 -15.53 4.14 -15.83
N GLN A 287 -14.92 4.56 -14.72
CA GLN A 287 -13.83 3.85 -14.04
C GLN A 287 -14.31 2.60 -13.29
N ALA A 288 -15.62 2.46 -13.07
CA ALA A 288 -16.15 1.49 -12.12
C ALA A 288 -16.00 0.03 -12.61
N ARG A 289 -16.08 -0.19 -13.93
CA ARG A 289 -15.77 -1.50 -14.51
C ARG A 289 -14.29 -1.84 -14.35
N ASP A 290 -13.42 -0.86 -14.53
CA ASP A 290 -11.97 -1.03 -14.45
C ASP A 290 -11.52 -1.39 -13.03
N VAL A 291 -12.11 -0.76 -12.01
CA VAL A 291 -11.90 -1.10 -10.59
C VAL A 291 -12.20 -2.58 -10.33
N GLN A 292 -13.31 -3.11 -10.86
CA GLN A 292 -13.67 -4.52 -10.65
C GLN A 292 -12.59 -5.46 -11.18
N TYR A 293 -12.05 -5.19 -12.38
CA TYR A 293 -10.99 -6.00 -12.95
C TYR A 293 -9.65 -5.80 -12.24
N ALA A 294 -9.30 -4.56 -11.86
CA ALA A 294 -8.10 -4.26 -11.09
C ALA A 294 -8.06 -5.07 -9.77
N VAL A 295 -9.13 -5.00 -8.98
CA VAL A 295 -9.27 -5.76 -7.72
C VAL A 295 -9.10 -7.25 -7.97
N LEU A 296 -9.84 -7.82 -8.93
CA LEU A 296 -9.82 -9.26 -9.20
C LEU A 296 -8.41 -9.74 -9.58
N PHE A 297 -7.74 -9.05 -10.49
CA PHE A 297 -6.44 -9.50 -11.00
C PHE A 297 -5.32 -9.30 -10.00
N ASP A 298 -5.27 -8.19 -9.29
CA ASP A 298 -4.22 -7.99 -8.30
C ASP A 298 -4.37 -8.95 -7.12
N ARG A 299 -5.59 -9.09 -6.58
CA ARG A 299 -5.85 -10.06 -5.52
C ARG A 299 -5.61 -11.49 -5.98
N MET A 300 -5.99 -11.89 -7.20
CA MET A 300 -5.80 -13.28 -7.65
C MET A 300 -4.40 -13.59 -8.19
N PHE A 301 -3.68 -12.65 -8.81
CA PHE A 301 -2.48 -12.99 -9.58
C PHE A 301 -1.21 -12.24 -9.19
N ARG A 302 -1.32 -11.08 -8.52
CA ARG A 302 -0.14 -10.32 -8.07
C ARG A 302 0.14 -10.53 -6.59
N PHE A 303 -0.82 -10.26 -5.70
CA PHE A 303 -0.62 -10.30 -4.26
C PHE A 303 -0.19 -11.67 -3.71
N PRO A 304 -0.77 -12.81 -4.14
CA PRO A 304 -0.39 -14.13 -3.62
C PRO A 304 1.07 -14.50 -3.86
N VAL A 305 1.67 -13.93 -4.90
CA VAL A 305 2.99 -14.29 -5.41
C VAL A 305 4.02 -13.15 -5.25
N THR A 306 3.65 -12.05 -4.60
CA THR A 306 4.52 -10.90 -4.32
C THR A 306 5.02 -10.96 -2.87
N GLY A 307 6.30 -10.63 -2.67
CA GLY A 307 6.92 -10.59 -1.34
C GLY A 307 7.26 -11.97 -0.74
N GLU A 308 7.70 -11.97 0.51
CA GLU A 308 7.97 -13.19 1.26
C GLU A 308 6.66 -13.84 1.78
N ARG A 309 6.74 -15.10 2.20
CA ARG A 309 5.60 -15.84 2.77
C ARG A 309 5.50 -15.78 4.29
N VAL A 310 6.17 -14.80 4.92
CA VAL A 310 6.15 -14.61 6.37
C VAL A 310 4.99 -13.69 6.75
N ARG A 311 3.88 -14.27 7.21
CA ARG A 311 2.67 -13.59 7.66
C ARG A 311 2.10 -12.62 6.60
N ASN A 312 2.24 -13.00 5.33
CA ASN A 312 1.78 -12.22 4.18
C ASN A 312 0.24 -12.27 4.09
N TYR A 313 -0.40 -11.27 4.70
CA TYR A 313 -1.85 -11.20 4.80
C TYR A 313 -2.52 -10.82 3.47
N ASP A 314 -1.89 -10.00 2.64
CA ASP A 314 -2.41 -9.66 1.30
C ASP A 314 -2.45 -10.88 0.39
N GLY A 315 -1.36 -11.65 0.39
CA GLY A 315 -1.28 -12.89 -0.36
C GLY A 315 -2.26 -13.94 0.15
N LEU A 316 -2.59 -13.95 1.45
CA LEU A 316 -3.63 -14.81 1.99
C LEU A 316 -5.02 -14.41 1.48
N GLY A 317 -5.38 -13.13 1.55
CA GLY A 317 -6.68 -12.63 1.06
C GLY A 317 -6.88 -12.96 -0.42
N GLY A 318 -5.83 -12.81 -1.23
CA GLY A 318 -5.84 -13.17 -2.64
C GLY A 318 -6.06 -14.67 -2.92
N GLN A 319 -5.40 -15.54 -2.14
CA GLN A 319 -5.64 -16.98 -2.22
C GLN A 319 -7.08 -17.35 -1.87
N LEU A 320 -7.64 -16.70 -0.84
CA LEU A 320 -9.01 -16.94 -0.40
C LEU A 320 -10.00 -16.55 -1.50
N LEU A 321 -9.85 -15.37 -2.12
CA LEU A 321 -10.69 -14.94 -3.25
C LEU A 321 -10.65 -15.96 -4.39
N PHE A 322 -9.45 -16.35 -4.84
CA PHE A 322 -9.31 -17.32 -5.92
C PHE A 322 -9.95 -18.67 -5.58
N ALA A 323 -9.68 -19.20 -4.38
CA ALA A 323 -10.23 -20.47 -3.94
C ALA A 323 -11.77 -20.43 -3.82
N TYR A 324 -12.32 -19.29 -3.39
CA TYR A 324 -13.75 -19.07 -3.31
C TYR A 324 -14.41 -19.09 -4.69
N LEU A 325 -13.89 -18.30 -5.63
CA LEU A 325 -14.38 -18.25 -7.01
C LEU A 325 -14.24 -19.62 -7.71
N HIS A 326 -13.14 -20.33 -7.44
CA HIS A 326 -12.93 -21.68 -7.96
C HIS A 326 -13.95 -22.69 -7.41
N LYS A 327 -14.22 -22.68 -6.10
CA LYS A 327 -15.20 -23.57 -5.46
C LYS A 327 -16.64 -23.32 -5.93
N HIS A 328 -16.90 -22.16 -6.52
CA HIS A 328 -18.20 -21.77 -7.07
C HIS A 328 -18.27 -21.86 -8.61
N ASP A 329 -17.31 -22.54 -9.23
CA ASP A 329 -17.19 -22.74 -10.68
C ASP A 329 -17.09 -21.45 -11.51
N VAL A 330 -16.69 -20.33 -10.90
CA VAL A 330 -16.42 -19.07 -11.62
C VAL A 330 -15.04 -19.10 -12.26
N VAL A 331 -14.05 -19.59 -11.50
CA VAL A 331 -12.68 -19.78 -11.98
C VAL A 331 -12.47 -21.27 -12.24
N ARG A 332 -12.04 -21.66 -13.44
CA ARG A 332 -11.77 -23.06 -13.79
C ARG A 332 -10.44 -23.20 -14.48
N TRP A 333 -9.65 -24.19 -14.05
CA TRP A 333 -8.42 -24.59 -14.74
C TRP A 333 -8.67 -25.89 -15.51
N THR A 334 -8.69 -25.81 -16.84
CA THR A 334 -8.94 -26.95 -17.73
C THR A 334 -8.06 -26.84 -18.96
N ASP A 335 -7.51 -27.96 -19.44
CA ASP A 335 -6.67 -28.00 -20.65
C ASP A 335 -5.51 -26.98 -20.65
N ASN A 336 -4.90 -26.78 -19.48
CA ASN A 336 -3.83 -25.80 -19.23
C ASN A 336 -4.23 -24.34 -19.54
N ARG A 337 -5.51 -24.01 -19.41
CA ARG A 337 -6.03 -22.64 -19.51
C ARG A 337 -6.87 -22.32 -18.29
N LEU A 338 -6.74 -21.08 -17.81
CA LEU A 338 -7.63 -20.51 -16.83
C LEU A 338 -8.83 -19.87 -17.55
N HIS A 339 -10.03 -20.27 -17.17
CA HIS A 339 -11.27 -19.65 -17.60
C HIS A 339 -11.92 -18.92 -16.43
N ILE A 340 -12.48 -17.74 -16.71
CA ILE A 340 -13.25 -16.94 -15.74
C ILE A 340 -14.61 -16.64 -16.34
N ASP A 341 -15.67 -17.01 -15.63
CA ASP A 341 -17.03 -16.59 -15.95
C ASP A 341 -17.20 -15.11 -15.55
N TRP A 342 -16.93 -14.20 -16.48
CA TRP A 342 -17.02 -12.76 -16.26
C TRP A 342 -18.44 -12.27 -15.94
N GLN A 343 -19.46 -13.05 -16.30
CA GLN A 343 -20.84 -12.71 -15.96
C GLN A 343 -21.15 -13.06 -14.50
N ARG A 344 -20.63 -14.17 -13.99
CA ARG A 344 -20.83 -14.66 -12.61
C ARG A 344 -19.83 -14.12 -11.59
N ALA A 345 -18.68 -13.61 -12.04
CA ALA A 345 -17.63 -13.13 -11.15
C ALA A 345 -18.12 -12.04 -10.17
N PRO A 346 -18.85 -10.99 -10.58
CA PRO A 346 -19.29 -9.96 -9.65
C PRO A 346 -20.23 -10.47 -8.55
N GLN A 347 -21.15 -11.38 -8.87
CA GLN A 347 -22.14 -11.89 -7.92
C GLN A 347 -21.46 -12.79 -6.87
N VAL A 348 -20.55 -13.66 -7.30
CA VAL A 348 -19.86 -14.58 -6.37
C VAL A 348 -18.81 -13.84 -5.53
N THR A 349 -18.13 -12.84 -6.10
CA THR A 349 -17.25 -11.95 -5.31
C THR A 349 -18.04 -11.18 -4.24
N ASN A 350 -19.22 -10.67 -4.58
CA ASN A 350 -20.09 -10.00 -3.60
C ASN A 350 -20.64 -10.96 -2.53
N GLN A 351 -20.79 -12.25 -2.83
CA GLN A 351 -21.15 -13.25 -1.82
C GLN A 351 -20.00 -13.44 -0.80
N LEU A 352 -18.74 -13.54 -1.25
CA LEU A 352 -17.60 -13.58 -0.34
C LEU A 352 -17.51 -12.30 0.51
N CYS A 353 -17.75 -11.13 -0.08
CA CYS A 353 -17.85 -9.88 0.66
C CYS A 353 -18.87 -9.98 1.80
N ALA A 354 -20.08 -10.47 1.50
CA ALA A 354 -21.15 -10.62 2.49
C ALA A 354 -20.80 -11.65 3.57
N ASP A 355 -20.12 -12.75 3.23
CA ASP A 355 -19.68 -13.76 4.19
C ASP A 355 -18.67 -13.17 5.20
N ILE A 356 -17.74 -12.32 4.73
CA ILE A 356 -16.77 -11.63 5.59
C ILE A 356 -17.46 -10.52 6.41
N GLU A 357 -18.37 -9.74 5.82
CA GLU A 357 -19.16 -8.74 6.54
C GLU A 357 -20.01 -9.40 7.66
N GLN A 358 -20.56 -10.59 7.41
CA GLN A 358 -21.29 -11.34 8.43
C GLN A 358 -20.36 -11.81 9.57
N LEU A 359 -19.16 -12.33 9.24
CA LEU A 359 -18.16 -12.68 10.25
C LEU A 359 -17.89 -11.49 11.18
N TYR A 360 -17.76 -10.29 10.60
CA TYR A 360 -17.44 -9.05 11.28
C TYR A 360 -18.60 -8.55 12.14
N ARG A 361 -19.82 -8.56 11.59
CA ARG A 361 -21.07 -8.25 12.31
C ARG A 361 -21.25 -9.13 13.54
N ASP A 362 -21.03 -10.43 13.41
CA ASP A 362 -21.12 -11.38 14.51
C ASP A 362 -20.03 -11.17 15.58
N GLY A 363 -18.97 -10.41 15.26
CA GLY A 363 -17.88 -10.08 16.18
C GLY A 363 -18.35 -9.37 17.45
N ILE A 364 -19.45 -8.61 17.39
CA ILE A 364 -20.03 -7.91 18.54
C ILE A 364 -20.45 -8.85 19.68
N ASP A 365 -20.84 -10.08 19.33
CA ASP A 365 -21.32 -11.09 20.28
C ASP A 365 -20.24 -12.12 20.64
N ARG A 366 -19.04 -12.03 20.05
CA ARG A 366 -17.96 -13.02 20.23
C ARG A 366 -16.83 -12.48 21.12
N PRO A 367 -16.40 -13.26 22.14
CA PRO A 367 -15.10 -13.01 22.75
C PRO A 367 -14.00 -13.05 21.69
N LYS A 368 -12.98 -12.21 21.84
CA LYS A 368 -11.88 -12.03 20.86
C LYS A 368 -11.30 -13.33 20.31
N LEU A 369 -10.95 -14.27 21.18
CA LEU A 369 -10.35 -15.52 20.75
C LEU A 369 -11.35 -16.39 19.96
N VAL A 370 -12.62 -16.39 20.36
CA VAL A 370 -13.70 -17.09 19.65
C VAL A 370 -13.89 -16.48 18.25
N HIS A 371 -13.82 -15.15 18.15
CA HIS A 371 -13.87 -14.46 16.86
C HIS A 371 -12.67 -14.82 15.96
N TRP A 372 -11.46 -14.90 16.52
CA TRP A 372 -10.28 -15.33 15.75
C TRP A 372 -10.39 -16.77 15.24
N PHE A 373 -10.98 -17.69 16.02
CA PHE A 373 -11.29 -19.04 15.55
C PHE A 373 -12.34 -19.04 14.45
N ALA A 374 -13.40 -18.24 14.55
CA ALA A 374 -14.40 -18.11 13.49
C ALA A 374 -13.77 -17.59 12.17
N GLY A 375 -12.87 -16.60 12.26
CA GLY A 375 -12.09 -16.15 11.11
C GLY A 375 -11.19 -17.24 10.53
N TYR A 376 -10.54 -18.03 11.39
CA TYR A 376 -9.73 -19.17 10.96
C TYR A 376 -10.57 -20.25 10.27
N GLU A 377 -11.75 -20.57 10.79
CA GLU A 377 -12.71 -21.51 10.20
C GLU A 377 -13.17 -21.04 8.82
N LEU A 378 -13.49 -19.75 8.65
CA LEU A 378 -13.84 -19.18 7.34
C LEU A 378 -12.70 -19.39 6.34
N VAL A 379 -11.47 -19.02 6.69
CA VAL A 379 -10.31 -19.14 5.78
C VAL A 379 -10.03 -20.62 5.47
N SER A 380 -10.03 -21.47 6.49
CA SER A 380 -9.69 -22.89 6.34
C SER A 380 -10.76 -23.73 5.63
N ALA A 381 -11.98 -23.23 5.49
CA ALA A 381 -13.01 -23.85 4.64
C ALA A 381 -12.68 -23.80 3.13
N TYR A 382 -11.72 -22.95 2.74
CA TYR A 382 -11.27 -22.76 1.35
C TYR A 382 -9.78 -23.05 1.16
N LEU A 383 -8.95 -22.75 2.17
CA LEU A 383 -7.49 -22.92 2.11
C LEU A 383 -7.02 -23.98 3.09
N ALA A 384 -6.19 -24.91 2.62
CA ALA A 384 -5.59 -25.90 3.51
C ALA A 384 -4.57 -25.22 4.44
N PRO A 385 -4.73 -25.30 5.77
CA PRO A 385 -3.70 -24.80 6.68
C PRO A 385 -2.44 -25.68 6.60
N HIS A 386 -1.30 -25.12 7.02
CA HIS A 386 -0.05 -25.85 7.08
C HIS A 386 -0.18 -27.08 8.00
N PRO A 387 0.29 -28.29 7.60
CA PRO A 387 0.11 -29.51 8.39
C PRO A 387 0.67 -29.45 9.82
N GLY A 388 1.67 -28.59 10.05
CA GLY A 388 2.29 -28.34 11.35
C GLY A 388 1.56 -27.34 12.25
N SER A 389 0.46 -26.73 11.79
CA SER A 389 -0.24 -25.67 12.53
C SER A 389 -0.77 -26.17 13.89
N LYS A 390 -0.60 -25.33 14.92
CA LYS A 390 -1.27 -25.52 16.22
C LYS A 390 -2.72 -25.04 16.17
N TRP A 391 -2.98 -23.94 15.47
CA TRP A 391 -4.32 -23.36 15.32
C TRP A 391 -5.28 -24.31 14.58
N ALA A 392 -4.81 -25.00 13.54
CA ALA A 392 -5.57 -26.02 12.81
C ALA A 392 -5.98 -27.22 13.68
N LYS A 393 -5.24 -27.50 14.76
CA LYS A 393 -5.56 -28.59 15.70
C LYS A 393 -6.66 -28.20 16.70
N GLY A 394 -7.06 -26.94 16.70
CA GLY A 394 -8.12 -26.42 17.56
C GLY A 394 -7.66 -25.99 18.95
N PRO A 395 -8.61 -25.61 19.83
CA PRO A 395 -8.34 -24.98 21.12
C PRO A 395 -7.49 -25.83 22.06
N ASP A 396 -7.60 -27.16 22.01
CA ASP A 396 -6.87 -28.08 22.88
C ASP A 396 -5.35 -28.08 22.62
N ALA A 397 -4.91 -27.57 21.46
CA ALA A 397 -3.50 -27.45 21.10
C ALA A 397 -2.86 -26.10 21.49
N LEU A 398 -3.66 -25.17 22.05
CA LEU A 398 -3.22 -23.84 22.47
C LEU A 398 -3.27 -23.72 24.00
N ASP A 399 -2.36 -22.94 24.58
CA ASP A 399 -2.42 -22.60 26.01
C ASP A 399 -3.40 -21.44 26.25
N LEU A 400 -4.69 -21.76 26.35
CA LEU A 400 -5.77 -20.77 26.50
C LEU A 400 -5.74 -19.99 27.82
N THR A 401 -4.83 -20.31 28.74
CA THR A 401 -4.60 -19.51 29.95
C THR A 401 -3.76 -18.26 29.68
N GLN A 402 -3.07 -18.22 28.53
CA GLN A 402 -2.24 -17.09 28.12
C GLN A 402 -3.07 -15.95 27.53
N PRO A 403 -2.59 -14.70 27.62
CA PRO A 403 -3.23 -13.59 26.95
C PRO A 403 -3.22 -13.77 25.42
N PRO A 404 -4.26 -13.34 24.67
CA PRO A 404 -4.39 -13.59 23.24
C PRO A 404 -3.15 -13.21 22.39
N ARG A 405 -2.44 -12.14 22.75
CA ARG A 405 -1.21 -11.71 22.06
C ARG A 405 -0.09 -12.77 22.05
N LYS A 406 -0.09 -13.70 23.00
CA LYS A 406 0.87 -14.81 23.09
C LYS A 406 0.44 -16.00 22.24
N LEU A 407 -0.87 -16.21 22.07
CA LEU A 407 -1.40 -17.21 21.14
C LEU A 407 -1.06 -16.86 19.68
N VAL A 408 -0.89 -15.57 19.36
CA VAL A 408 -0.40 -15.12 18.05
C VAL A 408 1.04 -15.59 17.78
N ASP A 409 1.85 -15.85 18.81
CA ASP A 409 3.22 -16.39 18.62
C ASP A 409 3.19 -17.85 18.12
N ASP A 410 2.09 -18.58 18.35
CA ASP A 410 1.89 -19.96 17.89
C ASP A 410 1.44 -20.07 16.42
N VAL A 411 1.18 -18.93 15.76
CA VAL A 411 0.87 -18.88 14.31
C VAL A 411 2.15 -19.05 13.51
N LEU A 412 2.15 -20.00 12.57
CA LEU A 412 3.30 -20.23 11.71
C LEU A 412 3.56 -19.01 10.80
N PRO A 413 4.83 -18.79 10.38
CA PRO A 413 5.14 -17.78 9.36
C PRO A 413 4.25 -17.92 8.12
N ASP A 414 4.11 -19.14 7.58
CA ASP A 414 3.22 -19.43 6.45
C ASP A 414 2.12 -20.42 6.90
N GLU A 415 1.16 -19.91 7.67
CA GLU A 415 0.04 -20.70 8.23
C GLU A 415 -0.86 -21.30 7.15
N PHE A 416 -0.94 -20.64 5.98
CA PHE A 416 -1.75 -21.06 4.82
C PHE A 416 -0.84 -21.02 3.57
N PRO A 417 -0.07 -22.10 3.33
CA PRO A 417 0.91 -22.15 2.26
C PRO A 417 0.27 -22.08 0.88
N LEU A 418 1.07 -21.75 -0.13
CA LEU A 418 0.62 -21.68 -1.51
C LEU A 418 0.03 -23.01 -1.99
N SER A 419 -1.08 -22.94 -2.72
CA SER A 419 -1.57 -24.08 -3.49
C SER A 419 -0.60 -24.45 -4.61
N MET A 420 -0.71 -25.67 -5.17
CA MET A 420 0.12 -26.09 -6.31
C MET A 420 0.02 -25.12 -7.51
N PHE A 421 -1.17 -24.53 -7.72
CA PHE A 421 -1.37 -23.49 -8.73
C PHE A 421 -0.48 -22.26 -8.45
N TYR A 422 -0.52 -21.74 -7.24
CA TYR A 422 0.26 -20.55 -6.87
C TYR A 422 1.76 -20.80 -6.79
N GLU A 423 2.19 -22.00 -6.38
CA GLU A 423 3.61 -22.37 -6.46
C GLU A 423 4.14 -22.31 -7.90
N ALA A 424 3.35 -22.78 -8.87
CA ALA A 424 3.69 -22.74 -10.28
C ALA A 424 3.66 -21.30 -10.82
N LEU A 425 2.59 -20.56 -10.51
CA LEU A 425 2.43 -19.17 -10.94
C LEU A 425 3.55 -18.27 -10.39
N SER A 426 3.90 -18.41 -9.11
CA SER A 426 4.99 -17.66 -8.49
C SER A 426 6.32 -17.87 -9.22
N LYS A 427 6.64 -19.12 -9.60
CA LYS A 427 7.85 -19.43 -10.38
C LYS A 427 7.83 -18.77 -11.76
N LYS A 428 6.67 -18.72 -12.41
CA LYS A 428 6.50 -18.13 -13.75
C LYS A 428 6.55 -16.61 -13.74
N LEU A 429 5.99 -15.97 -12.71
CA LEU A 429 5.93 -14.51 -12.59
C LEU A 429 7.11 -13.88 -11.83
N LYS A 430 8.00 -14.70 -11.24
CA LYS A 430 9.10 -14.22 -10.39
C LYS A 430 9.93 -13.08 -11.01
N SER A 431 10.33 -13.22 -12.28
CA SER A 431 11.14 -12.19 -12.96
C SER A 431 10.33 -10.94 -13.26
N VAL A 432 9.05 -11.08 -13.60
CA VAL A 432 8.14 -9.96 -13.87
C VAL A 432 7.91 -9.16 -12.59
N ILE A 433 7.60 -9.81 -11.48
CA ILE A 433 7.42 -9.15 -10.17
C ILE A 433 8.71 -8.47 -9.72
N ALA A 434 9.87 -9.12 -9.89
CA ALA A 434 11.14 -8.48 -9.58
C ALA A 434 11.40 -7.22 -10.44
N SER A 435 10.91 -7.20 -11.68
CA SER A 435 11.05 -6.05 -12.59
C SER A 435 10.16 -4.85 -12.23
N THR A 436 9.18 -5.01 -11.35
CA THR A 436 8.29 -3.91 -10.93
C THR A 436 8.80 -3.12 -9.73
N LYS A 437 9.97 -3.46 -9.20
CA LYS A 437 10.62 -2.68 -8.14
C LYS A 437 10.92 -1.28 -8.68
N GLY A 438 10.50 -0.24 -7.93
CA GLY A 438 10.73 1.15 -8.31
C GLY A 438 9.91 1.66 -9.51
N ILE A 439 9.04 0.83 -10.10
CA ILE A 439 8.28 1.20 -11.30
C ILE A 439 7.37 2.41 -11.04
N THR A 440 7.22 3.25 -12.06
CA THR A 440 6.31 4.39 -12.15
C THR A 440 5.67 4.42 -13.54
N ALA A 441 4.74 5.33 -13.79
CA ALA A 441 4.11 5.54 -15.10
C ALA A 441 5.14 5.63 -16.25
N ASP A 442 6.09 6.58 -16.17
CA ASP A 442 7.11 6.81 -17.21
C ASP A 442 8.11 5.63 -17.35
N GLY A 443 8.35 4.90 -16.26
CA GLY A 443 9.21 3.72 -16.26
C GLY A 443 8.60 2.53 -17.02
N ALA A 444 7.27 2.42 -17.03
CA ALA A 444 6.55 1.39 -17.75
C ALA A 444 6.58 1.63 -19.28
N GLU A 445 6.50 2.88 -19.73
CA GLU A 445 6.54 3.24 -21.15
C GLU A 445 7.91 2.99 -21.80
N ARG A 446 9.02 3.24 -21.10
CA ARG A 446 10.39 3.03 -21.62
C ARG A 446 10.79 1.55 -21.79
N ILE A 447 10.04 0.63 -21.19
CA ILE A 447 10.27 -0.83 -21.31
C ILE A 447 9.34 -1.43 -22.38
N ALA A 448 8.22 -0.78 -22.67
CA ALA A 448 7.27 -1.19 -23.70
C ALA A 448 7.65 -0.70 -25.12
N ALA A 449 8.53 0.30 -25.24
CA ALA A 449 9.16 0.76 -26.48
C ALA A 449 10.53 0.08 -26.69
#